data_AF-S2J4W9-F1
#
_entry.id   AF-S2J4W9-F1
#
_cell.length_a   1.000
_cell.length_b   1.000
_cell.length_c   1.000
_cell.angle_alpha   90.00
_cell.angle_beta   90.00
_cell.angle_gamma   90.00
#
_symmetry.space_group_name_H-M   'P 1'
#
loop_
_entity.id
_entity.type
_entity.pdbx_description
1 polymer ?
#
loop_
_entity_poly.entity_id
_entity_poly.type
_entity_poly.pdbx_seq_one_letter_code
_entity_poly.pdbx_strand_id
1 'polypeptide(L)'
;MNSYTNILEKTRNMVSGYMSGLDPSHDMYHVDRVTNLARCIAADLAKDDTVSIDLELVELAALCHDVGDRKYYQGKETGGQLIKTFLSDLGYAKADIVANIVDHVGFSKELGWDDQKDDAAEVEWRNSCLELHAVQDADKLDAIGAFGVLRCAAFSGAKNRPLYVPDQVAIENITQKDYLDESNKNNSAITHFHGIETVQT
;
A
#
# COMPACT_ATOMS: atom_id res chain seq x y z
N MET A 1 21.57 16.53 -13.03
CA MET A 1 20.92 15.47 -12.22
C MET A 1 21.04 14.15 -12.96
N ASN A 2 21.30 13.04 -12.26
CA ASN A 2 21.19 11.71 -12.86
C ASN A 2 19.75 11.49 -13.34
N SER A 3 19.55 10.65 -14.38
CA SER A 3 18.24 10.32 -14.94
C SER A 3 17.26 9.86 -13.84
N TYR A 4 17.73 9.01 -12.92
CA TYR A 4 16.95 8.54 -11.78
C TYR A 4 16.51 9.68 -10.83
N THR A 5 17.41 10.57 -10.43
CA THR A 5 17.09 11.68 -9.51
C THR A 5 15.97 12.57 -10.07
N ASN A 6 15.98 12.82 -11.39
CA ASN A 6 14.93 13.59 -12.06
C ASN A 6 13.59 12.84 -12.09
N ILE A 7 13.61 11.52 -12.34
CA ILE A 7 12.41 10.68 -12.27
C ILE A 7 11.83 10.71 -10.86
N LEU A 8 12.66 10.48 -9.84
CA LEU A 8 12.25 10.50 -8.43
C LEU A 8 11.61 11.84 -8.02
N GLU A 9 12.22 12.96 -8.39
CA GLU A 9 11.69 14.29 -8.09
C GLU A 9 10.32 14.53 -8.77
N LYS A 10 10.20 14.16 -10.05
CA LYS A 10 8.94 14.27 -10.78
C LYS A 10 7.85 13.37 -10.20
N THR A 11 8.19 12.13 -9.85
CA THR A 11 7.28 11.20 -9.18
C THR A 11 6.81 11.78 -7.86
N ARG A 12 7.73 12.31 -7.05
CA ARG A 12 7.38 12.96 -5.77
C ARG A 12 6.41 14.13 -5.96
N ASN A 13 6.65 14.97 -6.96
CA ASN A 13 5.77 16.10 -7.25
C ASN A 13 4.37 15.65 -7.70
N MET A 14 4.31 14.62 -8.55
CA MET A 14 3.04 14.02 -8.99
C MET A 14 2.26 13.46 -7.81
N VAL A 15 2.92 12.64 -6.97
CA VAL A 15 2.29 12.05 -5.78
C VAL A 15 1.87 13.11 -4.79
N SER A 16 2.72 14.10 -4.50
CA SER A 16 2.35 15.20 -3.60
C SER A 16 1.14 15.99 -4.10
N GLY A 17 1.04 16.22 -5.41
CA GLY A 17 -0.14 16.81 -6.03
C GLY A 17 -1.38 15.94 -5.85
N TYR A 18 -1.26 14.63 -6.09
CA TYR A 18 -2.34 13.66 -5.92
C TYR A 18 -2.84 13.58 -4.47
N MET A 19 -1.91 13.47 -3.50
CA MET A 19 -2.24 13.32 -2.08
C MET A 19 -2.78 14.61 -1.44
N SER A 20 -2.56 15.78 -2.04
CA SER A 20 -2.98 17.07 -1.49
C SER A 20 -4.50 17.23 -1.29
N GLY A 21 -5.30 16.44 -2.02
CA GLY A 21 -6.76 16.42 -1.92
C GLY A 21 -7.31 15.35 -0.99
N LEU A 22 -6.46 14.52 -0.39
CA LEU A 22 -6.89 13.40 0.46
C LEU A 22 -6.99 13.82 1.93
N ASP A 23 -7.62 12.99 2.75
CA ASP A 23 -7.70 13.24 4.19
C ASP A 23 -6.36 12.92 4.90
N PRO A 24 -6.16 13.39 6.15
CA PRO A 24 -4.89 13.25 6.86
C PRO A 24 -4.40 11.81 7.08
N SER A 25 -5.23 10.80 6.84
CA SER A 25 -4.80 9.40 6.91
C SER A 25 -4.03 8.94 5.67
N HIS A 26 -4.09 9.66 4.54
CA HIS A 26 -3.41 9.32 3.27
C HIS A 26 -2.71 10.56 2.67
N ASP A 27 -2.07 11.37 3.52
CA ASP A 27 -1.35 12.56 3.09
C ASP A 27 0.08 12.26 2.59
N MET A 28 0.78 13.29 2.11
CA MET A 28 2.16 13.15 1.66
C MET A 28 3.12 12.72 2.80
N TYR A 29 2.80 13.05 4.06
CA TYR A 29 3.65 12.69 5.20
C TYR A 29 3.57 11.20 5.51
N HIS A 30 2.42 10.57 5.31
CA HIS A 30 2.33 9.10 5.29
C HIS A 30 3.26 8.51 4.24
N VAL A 31 3.12 8.95 2.99
CA VAL A 31 3.89 8.40 1.88
C VAL A 31 5.38 8.55 2.14
N ASP A 32 5.81 9.68 2.72
CA ASP A 32 7.19 9.91 3.12
C ASP A 32 7.70 8.92 4.18
N ARG A 33 6.89 8.65 5.22
CA ARG A 33 7.29 7.69 6.26
C ARG A 33 7.40 6.28 5.70
N VAL A 34 6.46 5.85 4.87
CA VAL A 34 6.50 4.53 4.20
C VAL A 34 7.69 4.45 3.26
N THR A 35 7.92 5.46 2.42
CA THR A 35 9.06 5.49 1.50
C THR A 35 10.39 5.41 2.24
N ASN A 36 10.54 6.17 3.32
CA ASN A 36 11.76 6.13 4.13
C ASN A 36 11.95 4.78 4.83
N LEU A 37 10.89 4.19 5.36
CA LEU A 37 10.96 2.90 6.03
C LEU A 37 11.23 1.76 5.04
N ALA A 38 10.57 1.75 3.88
CA ALA A 38 10.80 0.78 2.81
C ALA A 38 12.26 0.80 2.34
N ARG A 39 12.84 2.00 2.17
CA ARG A 39 14.26 2.16 1.86
C ARG A 39 15.17 1.61 2.95
N CYS A 40 14.84 1.81 4.23
CA CYS A 40 15.61 1.25 5.34
C CYS A 40 15.55 -0.28 5.34
N ILE A 41 14.35 -0.87 5.15
CA ILE A 41 14.17 -2.33 5.06
C ILE A 41 14.99 -2.88 3.89
N ALA A 42 14.84 -2.30 2.70
CA ALA A 42 15.56 -2.76 1.51
C ALA A 42 17.08 -2.61 1.64
N ALA A 43 17.55 -1.51 2.25
CA ALA A 43 18.97 -1.31 2.52
C ALA A 43 19.53 -2.28 3.57
N ASP A 44 18.70 -2.75 4.51
CA ASP A 44 19.09 -3.78 5.48
C ASP A 44 19.19 -5.16 4.80
N LEU A 45 18.20 -5.52 3.98
CA LEU A 45 18.21 -6.75 3.18
C LEU A 45 19.42 -6.81 2.24
N ALA A 46 19.78 -5.69 1.61
CA ALA A 46 20.93 -5.58 0.71
C ALA A 46 22.30 -5.73 1.40
N LYS A 47 22.37 -5.86 2.73
CA LYS A 47 23.63 -6.18 3.44
C LYS A 47 24.02 -7.65 3.31
N ASP A 48 23.07 -8.51 2.97
CA ASP A 48 23.33 -9.91 2.64
C ASP A 48 23.68 -10.00 1.14
N ASP A 49 24.92 -10.36 0.82
CA ASP A 49 25.41 -10.48 -0.56
C ASP A 49 24.67 -11.56 -1.38
N THR A 50 23.90 -12.44 -0.72
CA THR A 50 23.05 -13.45 -1.39
C THR A 50 21.69 -12.90 -1.82
N VAL A 51 21.33 -11.69 -1.36
CA VAL A 51 20.07 -11.02 -1.65
C VAL A 51 20.27 -9.99 -2.76
N SER A 52 19.46 -10.10 -3.82
CA SER A 52 19.36 -9.08 -4.86
C SER A 52 18.06 -8.30 -4.67
N ILE A 53 18.17 -7.00 -4.41
CA ILE A 53 17.01 -6.09 -4.27
C ILE A 53 17.33 -4.75 -4.94
N ASP A 54 16.38 -4.23 -5.72
CA ASP A 54 16.53 -2.98 -6.44
C ASP A 54 15.99 -1.80 -5.63
N LEU A 55 16.90 -1.00 -5.05
CA LEU A 55 16.55 0.13 -4.19
C LEU A 55 15.75 1.23 -4.93
N GLU A 56 15.96 1.41 -6.23
CA GLU A 56 15.21 2.40 -7.02
C GLU A 56 13.75 1.95 -7.22
N LEU A 57 13.55 0.64 -7.43
CA LEU A 57 12.21 0.05 -7.50
C LEU A 57 11.46 0.20 -6.18
N VAL A 58 12.10 -0.14 -5.05
CA VAL A 58 11.50 0.02 -3.72
C VAL A 58 11.11 1.46 -3.47
N GLU A 59 12.01 2.42 -3.72
CA GLU A 59 11.75 3.83 -3.47
C GLU A 59 10.60 4.37 -4.34
N LEU A 60 10.58 4.05 -5.65
CA LEU A 60 9.50 4.51 -6.53
C LEU A 60 8.16 3.82 -6.24
N ALA A 61 8.16 2.53 -5.94
CA ALA A 61 6.94 1.79 -5.59
C ALA A 61 6.35 2.28 -4.27
N ALA A 62 7.18 2.46 -3.22
CA ALA A 62 6.74 3.02 -1.95
C ALA A 62 6.21 4.45 -2.10
N LEU A 63 6.85 5.27 -2.94
CA LEU A 63 6.37 6.63 -3.20
C LEU A 63 5.00 6.63 -3.89
N CYS A 64 4.67 5.60 -4.67
CA CYS A 64 3.44 5.54 -5.47
C CYS A 64 2.34 4.64 -4.89
N HIS A 65 2.58 3.92 -3.80
CA HIS A 65 1.74 2.80 -3.36
C HIS A 65 0.26 3.14 -3.14
N ASP A 66 -0.03 4.36 -2.68
CA ASP A 66 -1.39 4.84 -2.40
C ASP A 66 -2.07 5.55 -3.60
N VAL A 67 -1.36 5.73 -4.73
CA VAL A 67 -1.94 6.34 -5.93
C VAL A 67 -2.97 5.37 -6.53
N GLY A 68 -4.17 5.89 -6.81
CA GLY A 68 -5.26 5.07 -7.32
C GLY A 68 -5.98 4.25 -6.24
N ASP A 69 -5.77 4.51 -4.94
CA ASP A 69 -6.57 3.86 -3.89
C ASP A 69 -8.06 4.15 -4.13
N ARG A 70 -8.84 3.07 -4.30
CA ARG A 70 -10.28 3.07 -4.56
C ARG A 70 -11.10 3.89 -3.56
N LYS A 71 -10.60 4.13 -2.33
CA LYS A 71 -11.26 4.96 -1.31
C LYS A 71 -11.40 6.42 -1.76
N TYR A 72 -10.57 6.85 -2.72
CA TYR A 72 -10.47 8.23 -3.21
C TYR A 72 -10.51 8.31 -4.74
N TYR A 73 -10.05 7.28 -5.45
CA TYR A 73 -10.05 7.24 -6.91
C TYR A 73 -11.37 6.70 -7.47
N GLN A 74 -11.99 7.45 -8.38
CA GLN A 74 -13.25 7.08 -9.04
C GLN A 74 -13.09 6.76 -10.54
N GLY A 75 -11.85 6.73 -11.04
CA GLY A 75 -11.57 6.34 -12.42
C GLY A 75 -11.66 4.82 -12.64
N LYS A 76 -11.35 4.39 -13.86
CA LYS A 76 -11.42 2.98 -14.24
C LYS A 76 -10.06 2.28 -14.17
N GLU A 77 -9.00 3.09 -14.16
CA GLU A 77 -7.62 2.67 -14.15
C GLU A 77 -7.23 2.15 -12.76
N THR A 78 -6.32 1.18 -12.71
CA THR A 78 -5.65 0.81 -11.46
C THR A 78 -4.57 1.83 -11.11
N GLY A 79 -4.11 1.83 -9.85
CA GLY A 79 -2.95 2.62 -9.43
C GLY A 79 -1.74 2.30 -10.29
N GLY A 80 -1.45 1.01 -10.49
CA GLY A 80 -0.38 0.54 -11.35
C GLY A 80 -0.50 1.05 -12.79
N GLN A 81 -1.69 1.08 -13.39
CA GLN A 81 -1.89 1.63 -14.74
C GLN A 81 -1.53 3.13 -14.81
N LEU A 82 -1.96 3.94 -13.84
CA LEU A 82 -1.61 5.36 -13.78
C LEU A 82 -0.10 5.55 -13.66
N ILE A 83 0.54 4.77 -12.78
CA ILE A 83 1.98 4.85 -12.51
C ILE A 83 2.81 4.35 -13.69
N LYS A 84 2.37 3.29 -14.37
CA LYS A 84 2.99 2.76 -15.57
C LYS A 84 3.05 3.82 -16.66
N THR A 85 1.91 4.45 -16.96
CA THR A 85 1.84 5.51 -17.97
C THR A 85 2.78 6.66 -17.61
N PHE A 86 2.68 7.15 -16.37
CA PHE A 86 3.51 8.26 -15.90
C PHE A 86 5.02 7.97 -15.99
N LEU A 87 5.48 6.83 -15.46
CA LEU A 87 6.91 6.47 -15.46
C LEU A 87 7.43 6.13 -16.85
N SER A 88 6.58 5.56 -17.72
CA SER A 88 6.93 5.28 -19.11
C SER A 88 7.12 6.57 -19.91
N ASP A 89 6.28 7.59 -19.69
CA ASP A 89 6.43 8.92 -20.29
C ASP A 89 7.72 9.63 -19.84
N LEU A 90 8.22 9.30 -18.65
CA LEU A 90 9.52 9.73 -18.14
C LEU A 90 10.70 8.89 -18.64
N GLY A 91 10.44 7.82 -19.40
CA GLY A 91 11.46 6.92 -19.93
C GLY A 91 12.07 5.97 -18.90
N TYR A 92 11.37 5.68 -17.80
CA TYR A 92 11.85 4.74 -16.79
C TYR A 92 11.68 3.29 -17.26
N ALA A 93 12.79 2.59 -17.48
CA ALA A 93 12.79 1.25 -18.07
C ALA A 93 12.05 0.20 -17.23
N LYS A 94 11.95 0.39 -15.91
CA LYS A 94 11.31 -0.55 -14.98
C LYS A 94 9.88 -0.13 -14.58
N ALA A 95 9.23 0.72 -15.38
CA ALA A 95 7.88 1.25 -15.09
C ALA A 95 6.83 0.15 -14.86
N ASP A 96 6.90 -0.94 -15.63
CA ASP A 96 6.01 -2.09 -15.48
C ASP A 96 6.15 -2.79 -14.12
N ILE A 97 7.37 -2.89 -13.60
CA ILE A 97 7.64 -3.56 -12.32
C ILE A 97 7.10 -2.70 -11.17
N VAL A 98 7.34 -1.39 -11.20
CA VAL A 98 6.77 -0.46 -10.20
C VAL A 98 5.24 -0.54 -10.21
N ALA A 99 4.64 -0.52 -11.39
CA ALA A 99 3.20 -0.62 -11.55
C ALA A 99 2.64 -1.93 -10.96
N ASN A 100 3.32 -3.06 -11.21
CA ASN A 100 2.91 -4.34 -10.68
C ASN A 100 2.99 -4.36 -9.15
N ILE A 101 4.06 -3.83 -8.56
CA ILE A 101 4.19 -3.70 -7.11
C ILE A 101 3.04 -2.85 -6.54
N VAL A 102 2.77 -1.66 -7.11
CA VAL A 102 1.68 -0.77 -6.66
C VAL A 102 0.33 -1.48 -6.65
N ASP A 103 0.01 -2.26 -7.68
CA ASP A 103 -1.28 -2.97 -7.74
C ASP A 103 -1.42 -4.13 -6.74
N HIS A 104 -0.31 -4.53 -6.10
CA HIS A 104 -0.21 -5.60 -5.11
C HIS A 104 0.04 -5.10 -3.67
N VAL A 105 0.28 -3.80 -3.47
CA VAL A 105 0.39 -3.22 -2.13
C VAL A 105 -0.99 -2.97 -1.52
N GLY A 106 -1.10 -3.25 -0.23
CA GLY A 106 -2.27 -2.93 0.58
C GLY A 106 -3.05 -4.17 1.01
N PHE A 107 -3.52 -4.12 2.26
CA PHE A 107 -4.16 -5.26 2.93
C PHE A 107 -5.33 -5.88 2.14
N SER A 108 -6.16 -5.04 1.50
CA SER A 108 -7.29 -5.54 0.70
C SER A 108 -6.87 -6.37 -0.52
N LYS A 109 -5.69 -6.11 -1.09
CA LYS A 109 -5.15 -6.87 -2.21
C LYS A 109 -4.71 -8.25 -1.73
N GLU A 110 -3.97 -8.28 -0.63
CA GLU A 110 -3.50 -9.51 0.02
C GLU A 110 -4.64 -10.44 0.44
N LEU A 111 -5.73 -9.89 1.00
CA LEU A 111 -6.93 -10.67 1.32
C LEU A 111 -7.59 -11.35 0.10
N GLY A 112 -7.29 -10.85 -1.10
CA GLY A 112 -7.82 -11.41 -2.35
C GLY A 112 -6.94 -12.48 -2.97
N TRP A 113 -5.72 -12.71 -2.45
CA TRP A 113 -4.81 -13.71 -2.98
C TRP A 113 -5.27 -15.12 -2.62
N ASP A 114 -5.17 -16.03 -3.59
CA ASP A 114 -5.44 -17.45 -3.41
C ASP A 114 -4.39 -18.25 -4.19
N ASP A 115 -3.32 -18.64 -3.50
CA ASP A 115 -2.18 -19.35 -4.08
C ASP A 115 -2.55 -20.67 -4.78
N GLN A 116 -3.75 -21.22 -4.52
CA GLN A 116 -4.23 -22.44 -5.16
C GLN A 116 -5.01 -22.17 -6.47
N LYS A 117 -5.51 -20.95 -6.66
CA LYS A 117 -6.36 -20.57 -7.80
C LYS A 117 -5.72 -19.54 -8.72
N ASP A 118 -4.83 -18.72 -8.20
CA ASP A 118 -4.14 -17.69 -8.95
C ASP A 118 -3.15 -18.29 -9.95
N ASP A 119 -2.77 -17.47 -10.94
CA ASP A 119 -1.75 -17.86 -11.92
C ASP A 119 -0.42 -18.19 -11.22
N ALA A 120 0.18 -19.34 -11.58
CA ALA A 120 1.37 -19.84 -10.90
C ALA A 120 2.58 -18.91 -11.01
N ALA A 121 2.73 -18.18 -12.13
CA ALA A 121 3.82 -17.23 -12.31
C ALA A 121 3.59 -15.98 -11.46
N GLU A 122 2.34 -15.54 -11.31
CA GLU A 122 1.98 -14.44 -10.39
C GLU A 122 2.24 -14.83 -8.93
N VAL A 123 1.89 -16.07 -8.55
CA VAL A 123 2.15 -16.62 -7.20
C VAL A 123 3.65 -16.66 -6.92
N GLU A 124 4.42 -17.21 -7.85
CA GLU A 124 5.88 -17.28 -7.73
C GLU A 124 6.49 -15.86 -7.63
N TRP A 125 6.05 -14.93 -8.47
CA TRP A 125 6.53 -13.56 -8.44
C TRP A 125 6.21 -12.86 -7.12
N ARG A 126 4.96 -12.83 -6.65
CA ARG A 126 4.60 -12.12 -5.40
C ARG A 126 5.25 -12.73 -4.17
N ASN A 127 5.50 -14.04 -4.17
CA ASN A 127 6.15 -14.73 -3.06
C ASN A 127 7.68 -14.60 -3.06
N SER A 128 8.28 -14.14 -4.16
CA SER A 128 9.74 -13.97 -4.29
C SER A 128 10.20 -12.52 -4.50
N CYS A 129 9.28 -11.59 -4.81
CA CYS A 129 9.60 -10.18 -5.03
C CYS A 129 9.85 -9.44 -3.72
N LEU A 130 11.12 -9.32 -3.35
CA LEU A 130 11.55 -8.63 -2.13
C LEU A 130 11.22 -7.14 -2.14
N GLU A 131 11.15 -6.51 -3.32
CA GLU A 131 10.73 -5.12 -3.44
C GLU A 131 9.27 -4.93 -3.02
N LEU A 132 8.38 -5.86 -3.40
CA LEU A 132 6.98 -5.85 -2.95
C LEU A 132 6.91 -6.02 -1.42
N HIS A 133 7.64 -6.99 -0.87
CA HIS A 133 7.63 -7.26 0.58
C HIS A 133 8.13 -6.07 1.39
N ALA A 134 9.22 -5.41 0.95
CA ALA A 134 9.75 -4.23 1.63
C ALA A 134 8.74 -3.07 1.68
N VAL A 135 7.95 -2.88 0.61
CA VAL A 135 6.91 -1.84 0.57
C VAL A 135 5.70 -2.24 1.43
N GLN A 136 5.26 -3.50 1.37
CA GLN A 136 4.16 -4.01 2.19
C GLN A 136 4.47 -3.92 3.69
N ASP A 137 5.67 -4.31 4.09
CA ASP A 137 6.11 -4.22 5.48
C ASP A 137 6.16 -2.77 5.94
N ALA A 138 6.71 -1.87 5.14
CA ALA A 138 6.77 -0.45 5.48
C ALA A 138 5.38 0.19 5.65
N ASP A 139 4.43 -0.13 4.77
CA ASP A 139 3.05 0.36 4.85
C ASP A 139 2.32 -0.18 6.10
N LYS A 140 2.40 -1.49 6.35
CA LYS A 140 1.83 -2.13 7.54
C LYS A 140 2.42 -1.59 8.84
N LEU A 141 3.73 -1.32 8.86
CA LEU A 141 4.40 -0.75 10.03
C LEU A 141 3.96 0.70 10.31
N ASP A 142 3.63 1.50 9.28
CA ASP A 142 3.06 2.85 9.48
C ASP A 142 1.57 2.81 9.90
N ALA A 143 0.88 1.71 9.61
CA ALA A 143 -0.52 1.47 9.98
C ALA A 143 -0.72 1.00 11.44
N ILE A 144 0.36 0.76 12.20
CA ILE A 144 0.31 0.39 13.62
C ILE A 144 0.92 1.48 14.53
N GLY A 145 0.87 1.25 15.85
CA GLY A 145 1.38 2.20 16.83
C GLY A 145 0.62 3.53 16.85
N ALA A 146 1.28 4.61 17.28
CA ALA A 146 0.64 5.91 17.46
C ALA A 146 0.12 6.49 16.13
N PHE A 147 0.89 6.36 15.04
CA PHE A 147 0.44 6.78 13.71
C PHE A 147 -0.76 5.95 13.26
N GLY A 148 -0.71 4.62 13.38
CA GLY A 148 -1.83 3.74 13.08
C GLY A 148 -3.14 4.12 13.80
N VAL A 149 -3.07 4.36 15.11
CA VAL A 149 -4.22 4.81 15.91
C VAL A 149 -4.81 6.11 15.38
N LEU A 150 -3.97 7.11 15.14
CA LEU A 150 -4.44 8.43 14.69
C LEU A 150 -4.97 8.39 13.26
N ARG A 151 -4.34 7.62 12.36
CA ARG A 151 -4.80 7.44 10.99
C ARG A 151 -6.13 6.72 10.92
N CYS A 152 -6.30 5.64 11.69
CA CYS A 152 -7.56 4.92 11.76
C CYS A 152 -8.69 5.85 12.24
N ALA A 153 -8.44 6.67 13.26
CA ALA A 153 -9.39 7.67 13.74
C ALA A 153 -9.67 8.77 12.70
N ALA A 154 -8.64 9.27 12.01
CA ALA A 154 -8.78 10.29 10.97
C ALA A 154 -9.62 9.80 9.78
N PHE A 155 -9.31 8.61 9.26
CA PHE A 155 -10.09 7.99 8.19
C PHE A 155 -11.54 7.72 8.62
N SER A 156 -11.72 7.23 9.85
CA SER A 156 -13.06 7.01 10.41
C SER A 156 -13.86 8.31 10.47
N GLY A 157 -13.25 9.40 10.93
CA GLY A 157 -13.86 10.73 10.92
C GLY A 157 -14.21 11.21 9.51
N ALA A 158 -13.30 11.08 8.55
CA ALA A 158 -13.52 11.47 7.15
C ALA A 158 -14.66 10.67 6.48
N LYS A 159 -14.81 9.39 6.84
CA LYS A 159 -15.89 8.51 6.35
C LYS A 159 -17.15 8.53 7.24
N ASN A 160 -17.21 9.40 8.24
CA ASN A 160 -18.31 9.51 9.20
C ASN A 160 -18.66 8.16 9.88
N ARG A 161 -17.62 7.41 10.24
CA ARG A 161 -17.68 6.12 10.94
C ARG A 161 -17.54 6.34 12.44
N PRO A 162 -18.33 5.67 13.30
CA PRO A 162 -18.17 5.76 14.74
C PRO A 162 -16.77 5.32 15.17
N LEU A 163 -16.19 5.95 16.20
CA LEU A 163 -14.94 5.44 16.76
C LEU A 163 -15.15 4.11 17.51
N TYR A 164 -16.29 3.98 18.19
CA TYR A 164 -16.66 2.78 18.94
C TYR A 164 -18.17 2.58 18.91
N VAL A 165 -18.60 1.33 18.78
CA VAL A 165 -19.99 0.90 18.93
C VAL A 165 -20.03 -0.21 19.99
N PRO A 166 -20.79 -0.04 21.10
CA PRO A 166 -20.95 -1.10 22.09
C PRO A 166 -21.49 -2.39 21.46
N ASP A 167 -21.05 -3.53 22.00
CA ASP A 167 -21.48 -4.89 21.60
C ASP A 167 -21.20 -5.28 20.14
N GLN A 168 -20.45 -4.46 19.40
CA GLN A 168 -19.99 -4.78 18.05
C GLN A 168 -18.81 -5.77 18.13
N VAL A 169 -19.03 -6.98 17.62
CA VAL A 169 -18.02 -8.04 17.56
C VAL A 169 -17.23 -7.93 16.26
N ALA A 170 -15.92 -8.13 16.36
CA ALA A 170 -15.05 -8.14 15.19
C ALA A 170 -15.30 -9.38 14.31
N ILE A 171 -15.18 -9.22 13.00
CA ILE A 171 -15.30 -10.34 12.05
C ILE A 171 -13.98 -11.10 12.07
N GLU A 172 -14.04 -12.36 12.49
CA GLU A 172 -12.95 -13.32 12.31
C GLU A 172 -12.91 -13.80 10.85
N ASN A 173 -11.72 -14.05 10.32
CA ASN A 173 -11.52 -14.56 8.95
C ASN A 173 -12.18 -13.69 7.85
N ILE A 174 -11.98 -12.37 7.93
CA ILE A 174 -12.54 -11.41 6.97
C ILE A 174 -12.09 -11.74 5.54
N THR A 175 -13.03 -11.88 4.61
CA THR A 175 -12.70 -12.01 3.19
C THR A 175 -12.44 -10.65 2.56
N GLN A 176 -11.77 -10.61 1.41
CA GLN A 176 -11.65 -9.36 0.64
C GLN A 176 -13.02 -8.72 0.43
N LYS A 177 -14.02 -9.50 -0.01
CA LYS A 177 -15.39 -9.00 -0.24
C LYS A 177 -15.98 -8.34 1.02
N ASP A 178 -15.83 -8.98 2.18
CA ASP A 178 -16.33 -8.44 3.45
C ASP A 178 -15.63 -7.14 3.84
N TYR A 179 -14.32 -7.05 3.58
CA TYR A 179 -13.51 -5.85 3.79
C TYR A 179 -13.89 -4.71 2.82
N LEU A 180 -14.31 -5.04 1.59
CA LEU A 180 -14.71 -4.04 0.61
C LEU A 180 -16.14 -3.52 0.81
N ASP A 181 -16.98 -4.25 1.53
CA ASP A 181 -18.39 -3.93 1.70
C ASP A 181 -18.61 -2.81 2.75
N GLU A 182 -18.82 -1.58 2.27
CA GLU A 182 -19.10 -0.43 3.13
C GLU A 182 -20.48 -0.46 3.80
N SER A 183 -21.39 -1.34 3.36
CA SER A 183 -22.70 -1.54 3.99
C SER A 183 -22.63 -2.46 5.22
N ASN A 184 -21.48 -3.10 5.42
CA ASN A 184 -21.29 -4.05 6.50
C ASN A 184 -21.28 -3.34 7.86
N LYS A 185 -21.91 -3.96 8.86
CA LYS A 185 -22.13 -3.39 10.20
C LYS A 185 -20.85 -3.31 11.03
N ASN A 186 -19.68 -3.59 10.45
CA ASN A 186 -18.41 -3.72 11.14
C ASN A 186 -17.54 -2.46 11.03
N ASN A 187 -18.16 -1.30 11.25
CA ASN A 187 -17.65 -0.02 10.75
C ASN A 187 -17.20 0.94 11.84
N SER A 188 -16.71 0.44 12.99
CA SER A 188 -16.08 1.30 14.00
C SER A 188 -14.56 1.23 13.97
N ALA A 189 -13.90 2.33 14.35
CA ALA A 189 -12.44 2.39 14.42
C ALA A 189 -11.87 1.32 15.37
N ILE A 190 -12.50 1.11 16.53
CA ILE A 190 -12.06 0.09 17.49
C ILE A 190 -12.21 -1.32 16.93
N THR A 191 -13.33 -1.64 16.28
CA THR A 191 -13.50 -2.99 15.73
C THR A 191 -12.53 -3.28 14.58
N HIS A 192 -12.07 -2.25 13.86
CA HIS A 192 -11.01 -2.38 12.85
C HIS A 192 -9.68 -2.89 13.44
N PHE A 193 -9.33 -2.52 14.68
CA PHE A 193 -8.13 -3.03 15.36
C PHE A 193 -8.23 -4.50 15.75
N HIS A 194 -9.45 -4.99 16.02
CA HIS A 194 -9.68 -6.33 16.55
C HIS A 194 -10.13 -7.36 15.50
N GLY A 195 -10.57 -6.91 14.31
CA GLY A 195 -11.05 -7.79 13.22
C GLY A 195 -9.95 -8.40 12.35
N ILE A 196 -8.71 -8.44 12.87
CA ILE A 196 -7.54 -8.90 12.13
C ILE A 196 -6.84 -9.98 12.98
N GLU A 197 -7.52 -11.11 13.18
CA GLU A 197 -6.79 -12.36 13.45
C GLU A 197 -6.48 -12.98 12.08
N THR A 198 -5.23 -12.84 11.64
CA THR A 198 -4.69 -13.61 10.52
C THR A 198 -4.71 -15.08 10.90
N VAL A 199 -5.27 -15.89 9.99
CA VAL A 199 -5.27 -17.37 10.02
C VAL A 199 -3.93 -17.86 10.59
N GLN A 200 -3.99 -18.58 11.73
CA GLN A 200 -2.82 -19.25 12.28
C GLN A 200 -2.30 -20.26 11.25
N THR A 201 -0.97 -20.21 11.07
CA THR A 201 -0.08 -21.08 10.29
C THR A 201 -0.51 -22.53 10.16
#